data_AF-A0A1M5RQ22-F1
#
_entry.id   AF-A0A1M5RQ22-F1
#
_cell.length_a   1.000
_cell.length_b   1.000
_cell.length_c   1.000
_cell.angle_alpha   90.00
_cell.angle_beta   90.00
_cell.angle_gamma   90.00
#
_symmetry.space_group_name_H-M   'P 1'
#
loop_
_entity.id
_entity.type
_entity.pdbx_description
1 polymer ?
#
loop_
_entity_poly.entity_id
_entity_poly.type
_entity_poly.pdbx_seq_one_letter_code
_entity_poly.pdbx_strand_id
1 'polypeptide(L)'
;MTNAKRVAIIGVFSALAFVVMYIEFPIFPAVNFLKYDPSDIMALLIAFIYSPTTGILVLAIKDVLFYLFKSGDIVGIIMNFVAGVLFILPAAIIYAKKGRAREIFGYIIGVASATGGMVLLNMVVVPFYWKVPLETVFTLLPWIIGFNAIKFSIDSVVNYIIHKRVKGILEPNNESI
;
A
#
# COMPACT_ATOMS: atom_id res chain seq x y z
N MET A 1 -23.36 -2.78 -1.13
CA MET A 1 -23.03 -1.57 -1.92
C MET A 1 -23.56 -1.74 -3.34
N THR A 2 -24.24 -0.74 -3.91
CA THR A 2 -24.68 -0.80 -5.31
C THR A 2 -23.47 -0.73 -6.26
N ASN A 3 -23.60 -1.27 -7.48
CA ASN A 3 -22.52 -1.24 -8.47
C ASN A 3 -22.08 0.20 -8.79
N ALA A 4 -23.02 1.13 -8.91
CA ALA A 4 -22.72 2.54 -9.15
C ALA A 4 -21.88 3.18 -8.02
N LYS A 5 -22.25 2.95 -6.76
CA LYS A 5 -21.49 3.45 -5.60
C LYS A 5 -20.08 2.86 -5.56
N ARG A 6 -19.94 1.57 -5.90
CA ARG A 6 -18.62 0.91 -5.96
C ARG A 6 -17.70 1.56 -6.98
N VAL A 7 -18.18 1.77 -8.20
CA VAL A 7 -17.40 2.41 -9.27
C VAL A 7 -17.00 3.83 -8.87
N ALA A 8 -17.92 4.61 -8.31
CA ALA A 8 -17.63 5.97 -7.85
C ALA A 8 -16.54 6.00 -6.78
N ILE A 9 -16.61 5.11 -5.77
CA ILE A 9 -15.61 5.05 -4.70
C ILE A 9 -14.24 4.65 -5.23
N ILE A 10 -14.17 3.62 -6.07
CA ILE A 10 -12.91 3.22 -6.70
C ILE A 10 -12.33 4.42 -7.46
N GLY A 11 -13.12 5.06 -8.33
CA GLY A 11 -12.65 6.20 -9.13
C GLY A 11 -12.13 7.36 -8.30
N VAL A 12 -12.89 7.81 -7.29
CA VAL A 12 -12.51 8.93 -6.43
C VAL A 12 -11.25 8.60 -5.62
N PHE A 13 -11.20 7.44 -4.97
CA PHE A 13 -10.05 7.09 -4.13
C PHE A 13 -8.81 6.76 -4.96
N SER A 14 -8.95 6.21 -6.17
CA SER A 14 -7.84 6.06 -7.11
C SER A 14 -7.27 7.41 -7.55
N ALA A 15 -8.14 8.39 -7.86
CA ALA A 15 -7.69 9.73 -8.22
C ALA A 15 -6.96 10.42 -7.06
N LEU A 16 -7.51 10.31 -5.83
CA LEU A 16 -6.85 10.84 -4.64
C LEU A 16 -5.49 10.17 -4.39
N ALA A 17 -5.45 8.84 -4.43
CA ALA A 17 -4.23 8.06 -4.26
C ALA A 17 -3.16 8.45 -5.30
N PHE A 18 -3.55 8.56 -6.56
CA PHE A 18 -2.69 9.02 -7.64
C PHE A 18 -2.12 10.42 -7.38
N VAL A 19 -2.95 11.39 -6.98
CA VAL A 19 -2.50 12.76 -6.71
C VAL A 19 -1.54 12.80 -5.53
N VAL A 20 -1.83 12.12 -4.42
CA VAL A 20 -0.95 12.15 -3.24
C VAL A 20 0.37 11.39 -3.47
N MET A 21 0.40 10.44 -4.41
CA MET A 21 1.63 9.76 -4.84
C MET A 21 2.66 10.73 -5.46
N TYR A 22 2.24 11.93 -5.93
CA TYR A 22 3.18 12.95 -6.40
C TYR A 22 4.11 13.48 -5.31
N ILE A 23 3.71 13.34 -4.04
CA ILE A 23 4.48 13.74 -2.86
C ILE A 23 5.45 12.62 -2.47
N GLU A 24 5.93 11.84 -3.43
CA GLU A 24 6.94 10.81 -3.20
C GLU A 24 8.30 11.41 -2.85
N PHE A 25 8.94 10.90 -1.80
CA PHE A 25 10.30 11.29 -1.39
C PHE A 25 11.09 10.11 -0.83
N PRO A 26 12.42 10.10 -0.96
CA PRO A 26 13.24 9.05 -0.36
C PRO A 26 13.35 9.25 1.15
N ILE A 27 12.89 8.28 1.94
CA ILE A 27 13.09 8.29 3.41
C ILE A 27 14.58 8.24 3.73
N PHE A 28 15.31 7.39 3.01
CA PHE A 28 16.76 7.24 3.15
C PHE A 28 17.45 7.82 1.91
N PRO A 29 18.11 8.99 2.01
CA PRO A 29 18.75 9.63 0.87
C PRO A 29 19.79 8.75 0.16
N ALA A 30 20.44 7.83 0.88
CA ALA A 30 21.43 6.88 0.35
C ALA A 30 20.84 5.85 -0.62
N VAL A 31 19.53 5.60 -0.59
CA VAL A 31 18.82 4.61 -1.43
C VAL A 31 17.58 5.26 -2.07
N ASN A 32 17.83 6.22 -2.96
CA ASN A 32 16.81 7.10 -3.54
C ASN A 32 15.75 6.41 -4.43
N PHE A 33 15.94 5.15 -4.80
CA PHE A 33 14.94 4.34 -5.50
C PHE A 33 13.78 3.90 -4.58
N LEU A 34 13.99 3.89 -3.26
CA LEU A 34 12.97 3.61 -2.25
C LEU A 34 12.30 4.91 -1.83
N LYS A 35 11.16 5.22 -2.45
CA LYS A 35 10.40 6.44 -2.17
C LYS A 35 9.11 6.14 -1.43
N TYR A 36 8.90 6.86 -0.35
CA TYR A 36 7.65 6.85 0.40
C TYR A 36 6.69 7.87 -0.19
N ASP A 37 5.42 7.49 -0.23
CA ASP A 37 4.30 8.34 -0.54
C ASP A 37 3.06 7.81 0.22
N PRO A 38 2.07 8.66 0.56
CA PRO A 38 0.93 8.26 1.37
C PRO A 38 -0.22 7.63 0.56
N SER A 39 -0.01 7.24 -0.71
CA SER A 39 -1.11 6.78 -1.58
C SER A 39 -1.70 5.43 -1.17
N ASP A 40 -0.91 4.54 -0.57
CA ASP A 40 -1.36 3.22 -0.13
C ASP A 40 -2.37 3.31 1.02
N ILE A 41 -2.37 4.41 1.78
CA ILE A 41 -3.38 4.70 2.81
C ILE A 41 -4.79 4.75 2.19
N MET A 42 -4.95 5.36 1.01
CA MET A 42 -6.24 5.47 0.34
C MET A 42 -6.78 4.10 -0.07
N ALA A 43 -5.89 3.23 -0.56
CA ALA A 43 -6.26 1.86 -0.91
C ALA A 43 -6.58 1.02 0.33
N LEU A 44 -5.82 1.15 1.41
CA LEU A 44 -6.04 0.44 2.67
C LEU A 44 -7.36 0.84 3.32
N LEU A 45 -7.69 2.13 3.32
CA LEU A 45 -8.97 2.67 3.80
C LEU A 45 -10.14 1.97 3.10
N ILE A 46 -10.11 1.94 1.77
CA ILE A 46 -11.15 1.32 0.96
C ILE A 46 -11.18 -0.20 1.15
N ALA A 47 -10.02 -0.83 1.35
CA ALA A 47 -9.94 -2.25 1.67
C ALA A 47 -10.65 -2.59 2.98
N PHE A 48 -10.46 -1.77 4.02
CA PHE A 48 -11.04 -1.96 5.34
C PHE A 48 -12.54 -1.64 5.37
N ILE A 49 -12.96 -0.59 4.66
CA ILE A 49 -14.36 -0.17 4.64
C ILE A 49 -15.20 -1.12 3.79
N TYR A 50 -14.71 -1.54 2.62
CA TYR A 50 -15.49 -2.31 1.64
C TYR A 50 -15.03 -3.74 1.46
N SER A 51 -13.86 -3.94 0.84
CA SER A 51 -13.30 -5.28 0.60
C SER A 51 -11.85 -5.20 0.15
N PRO A 52 -11.01 -6.23 0.43
CA PRO A 52 -9.62 -6.28 -0.05
C PRO A 52 -9.52 -6.05 -1.56
N THR A 53 -10.43 -6.64 -2.33
CA THR A 53 -10.47 -6.50 -3.80
C THR A 53 -10.70 -5.07 -4.25
N THR A 54 -11.52 -4.29 -3.53
CA THR A 54 -11.78 -2.89 -3.89
C THR A 54 -10.55 -2.02 -3.61
N GLY A 55 -9.83 -2.27 -2.51
CA GLY A 55 -8.55 -1.60 -2.23
C GLY A 55 -7.45 -1.94 -3.25
N ILE A 56 -7.35 -3.21 -3.66
CA ILE A 56 -6.38 -3.63 -4.70
C ILE A 56 -6.67 -2.96 -6.04
N LEU A 57 -7.95 -2.78 -6.41
CA LEU A 57 -8.30 -2.01 -7.61
C LEU A 57 -7.87 -0.55 -7.48
N VAL A 58 -7.98 0.05 -6.28
CA VAL A 58 -7.49 1.40 -6.03
C VAL A 58 -5.98 1.49 -6.25
N LEU A 59 -5.20 0.54 -5.69
CA LEU A 59 -3.76 0.40 -5.94
C LEU A 59 -3.44 0.30 -7.43
N ALA A 60 -4.08 -0.65 -8.13
CA ALA A 60 -3.78 -0.89 -9.54
C ALA A 60 -4.00 0.37 -10.39
N ILE A 61 -5.10 1.08 -10.17
CA ILE A 61 -5.43 2.28 -10.94
C ILE A 61 -4.46 3.42 -10.59
N LYS A 62 -4.14 3.66 -9.31
CA LYS A 62 -3.20 4.75 -8.95
C LYS A 62 -1.82 4.52 -9.55
N ASP A 63 -1.34 3.29 -9.56
CA ASP A 63 -0.01 2.92 -10.04
C ASP A 63 0.06 3.01 -11.58
N VAL A 64 -0.99 2.56 -12.28
CA VAL A 64 -1.12 2.75 -13.75
C VAL A 64 -1.13 4.23 -14.11
N LEU A 65 -1.91 5.06 -13.41
CA LEU A 65 -1.92 6.50 -13.66
C LEU A 65 -0.55 7.12 -13.37
N PHE A 66 0.09 6.76 -12.26
CA PHE A 66 1.39 7.32 -11.90
C PHE A 66 2.50 6.93 -12.89
N TYR A 67 2.44 5.70 -13.41
CA TYR A 67 3.30 5.26 -14.52
C TYR A 67 3.14 6.15 -15.75
N LEU A 68 1.89 6.38 -16.20
CA LEU A 68 1.59 7.11 -17.43
C LEU A 68 1.92 8.62 -17.34
N PHE A 69 1.78 9.23 -16.16
CA PHE A 69 1.87 10.68 -16.02
C PHE A 69 3.16 11.22 -15.38
N LYS A 70 3.88 10.43 -14.56
CA LYS A 70 5.09 10.92 -13.85
C LYS A 70 6.28 9.97 -13.89
N SER A 71 6.09 8.69 -13.62
CA SER A 71 7.22 7.78 -13.33
C SER A 71 8.02 7.39 -14.58
N GLY A 72 7.36 6.79 -15.57
CA GLY A 72 8.03 6.16 -16.72
C GLY A 72 8.82 4.87 -16.39
N ASP A 73 9.09 4.56 -15.12
CA ASP A 73 9.72 3.30 -14.68
C ASP A 73 8.66 2.24 -14.35
N ILE A 74 8.47 1.28 -15.24
CA ILE A 74 7.48 0.21 -15.06
C ILE A 74 7.87 -0.76 -13.93
N VAL A 75 9.17 -1.00 -13.71
CA VAL A 75 9.65 -1.95 -12.70
C VAL A 75 9.40 -1.38 -11.31
N GLY A 76 9.74 -0.10 -11.10
CA GLY A 76 9.45 0.60 -9.85
C GLY A 76 7.96 0.61 -9.52
N ILE A 77 7.10 0.80 -10.52
CA ILE A 77 5.64 0.82 -10.34
C ILE A 77 5.09 -0.56 -10.01
N ILE A 78 5.55 -1.62 -10.69
CA ILE A 78 5.17 -3.00 -10.34
C ILE A 78 5.61 -3.32 -8.91
N MET A 79 6.81 -2.90 -8.51
CA MET A 79 7.30 -3.10 -7.15
C MET A 79 6.45 -2.36 -6.11
N ASN A 80 6.01 -1.12 -6.39
CA ASN A 80 5.09 -0.38 -5.53
C ASN A 80 3.74 -1.12 -5.39
N PHE A 81 3.15 -1.53 -6.51
CA PHE A 81 1.90 -2.27 -6.54
C PHE A 81 1.97 -3.57 -5.73
N VAL A 82 2.99 -4.38 -5.96
CA VAL A 82 3.15 -5.67 -5.28
C VAL A 82 3.38 -5.48 -3.78
N ALA A 83 4.19 -4.49 -3.38
CA ALA A 83 4.38 -4.14 -1.97
C ALA A 83 3.03 -3.78 -1.31
N GLY A 84 2.24 -2.93 -1.98
CA GLY A 84 0.91 -2.55 -1.51
C GLY A 84 -0.05 -3.74 -1.40
N VAL A 85 -0.06 -4.65 -2.37
CA VAL A 85 -0.90 -5.87 -2.31
C VAL A 85 -0.48 -6.78 -1.15
N LEU A 86 0.82 -7.02 -0.98
CA LEU A 86 1.37 -7.83 0.12
C LEU A 86 1.02 -7.25 1.50
N PHE A 87 0.86 -5.93 1.60
CA PHE A 87 0.41 -5.25 2.81
C PHE A 87 -1.11 -5.34 2.99
N ILE A 88 -1.87 -4.84 2.02
CA ILE A 88 -3.32 -4.62 2.13
C ILE A 88 -4.09 -5.94 2.22
N LEU A 89 -3.70 -6.95 1.43
CA LEU A 89 -4.46 -8.20 1.33
C LEU A 89 -4.57 -8.91 2.70
N PRO A 90 -3.46 -9.27 3.38
CA PRO A 90 -3.56 -9.90 4.69
C PRO A 90 -4.16 -8.96 5.76
N ALA A 91 -3.83 -7.66 5.73
CA ALA A 91 -4.36 -6.71 6.71
C ALA A 91 -5.89 -6.63 6.66
N ALA A 92 -6.46 -6.49 5.46
CA ALA A 92 -7.90 -6.37 5.28
C ALA A 92 -8.64 -7.70 5.53
N ILE A 93 -8.06 -8.86 5.17
CA ILE A 93 -8.63 -10.18 5.47
C ILE A 93 -8.73 -10.42 6.98
N ILE A 94 -7.69 -10.07 7.73
CA ILE A 94 -7.68 -10.24 9.19
C ILE A 94 -8.65 -9.24 9.84
N TYR A 95 -8.64 -7.98 9.40
CA TYR A 95 -9.58 -6.95 9.87
C TYR A 95 -11.04 -7.34 9.68
N ALA A 96 -11.38 -8.06 8.61
CA ALA A 96 -12.75 -8.51 8.33
C ALA A 96 -13.36 -9.36 9.46
N LYS A 97 -12.54 -10.01 10.30
CA LYS A 97 -12.99 -10.78 11.48
C LYS A 97 -13.47 -9.91 12.65
N LYS A 98 -13.40 -8.58 12.52
CA LYS A 98 -13.84 -7.54 13.48
C LYS A 98 -13.13 -7.60 14.84
N GLY A 99 -13.13 -6.44 15.53
CA GLY A 99 -12.51 -6.26 16.83
C GLY A 99 -11.12 -5.61 16.80
N ARG A 100 -10.82 -4.83 17.85
CA ARG A 100 -9.59 -4.02 17.95
C ARG A 100 -8.31 -4.86 17.87
N ALA A 101 -8.30 -6.03 18.51
CA ALA A 101 -7.16 -6.93 18.46
C ALA A 101 -6.90 -7.47 17.04
N ARG A 102 -7.96 -7.78 16.28
CA ARG A 102 -7.85 -8.24 14.89
C ARG A 102 -7.38 -7.14 13.97
N GLU A 103 -7.83 -5.91 14.20
CA GLU A 103 -7.33 -4.75 13.47
C GLU A 103 -5.83 -4.56 13.65
N ILE A 104 -5.35 -4.49 14.90
CA ILE A 104 -3.92 -4.33 15.21
C ILE A 104 -3.12 -5.51 14.64
N PHE A 105 -3.61 -6.74 14.82
CA PHE A 105 -2.97 -7.92 14.28
C PHE A 105 -2.93 -7.90 12.75
N GLY A 106 -3.97 -7.40 12.09
CA GLY A 106 -4.01 -7.21 10.64
C GLY A 106 -2.91 -6.29 10.15
N TYR A 107 -2.72 -5.13 10.80
CA TYR A 107 -1.61 -4.24 10.46
C TYR A 107 -0.25 -4.91 10.65
N ILE A 108 -0.02 -5.58 11.79
CA ILE A 108 1.25 -6.25 12.07
C ILE A 108 1.57 -7.30 11.00
N ILE A 109 0.61 -8.16 10.67
CA ILE A 109 0.79 -9.19 9.65
C ILE A 109 0.98 -8.55 8.27
N GLY A 110 0.23 -7.50 7.93
CA GLY A 110 0.43 -6.78 6.68
C GLY A 110 1.84 -6.20 6.55
N VAL A 111 2.32 -5.49 7.57
CA VAL A 111 3.67 -4.90 7.58
C VAL A 111 4.72 -6.00 7.43
N ALA A 112 4.58 -7.10 8.17
CA ALA A 112 5.50 -8.24 8.08
C ALA A 112 5.47 -8.91 6.71
N SER A 113 4.28 -9.13 6.12
CA SER A 113 4.11 -9.72 4.79
C SER A 113 4.73 -8.85 3.70
N ALA A 114 4.50 -7.54 3.72
CA ALA A 114 5.08 -6.65 2.74
C ALA A 114 6.60 -6.51 2.91
N THR A 115 7.08 -6.36 4.16
CA THR A 115 8.52 -6.25 4.42
C THR A 115 9.27 -7.52 4.00
N GLY A 116 8.79 -8.69 4.41
CA GLY A 116 9.39 -9.97 4.02
C GLY A 116 9.27 -10.26 2.53
N GLY A 117 8.10 -10.02 1.95
CA GLY A 117 7.89 -10.23 0.51
C GLY A 117 8.75 -9.30 -0.35
N MET A 118 8.94 -8.04 0.07
CA MET A 118 9.81 -7.10 -0.64
C MET A 118 11.29 -7.43 -0.49
N VAL A 119 11.73 -8.05 0.62
CA VAL A 119 13.08 -8.63 0.71
C VAL A 119 13.26 -9.71 -0.36
N LEU A 120 12.33 -10.67 -0.43
CA LEU A 120 12.40 -11.77 -1.40
C LEU A 120 12.37 -11.26 -2.85
N LEU A 121 11.47 -10.33 -3.15
CA LEU A 121 11.34 -9.76 -4.48
C LEU A 121 12.57 -8.95 -4.89
N ASN A 122 13.14 -8.13 -4.00
CA ASN A 122 14.33 -7.34 -4.35
C ASN A 122 15.57 -8.21 -4.58
N MET A 123 15.69 -9.38 -3.93
CA MET A 123 16.76 -10.34 -4.23
C MET A 123 16.72 -10.86 -5.68
N VAL A 124 15.56 -10.80 -6.33
CA VAL A 124 15.40 -11.17 -7.74
C VAL A 124 15.44 -9.91 -8.62
N VAL A 125 14.61 -8.91 -8.32
CA VAL A 125 14.39 -7.75 -9.18
C VAL A 125 15.63 -6.88 -9.30
N VAL A 126 16.35 -6.59 -8.20
CA VAL A 126 17.50 -5.66 -8.24
C VAL A 126 18.64 -6.21 -9.11
N PRO A 127 19.10 -7.47 -8.96
CA PRO A 127 20.15 -8.02 -9.82
C PRO A 127 19.79 -7.98 -11.30
N PHE A 128 18.55 -8.36 -11.65
CA PHE A 128 18.11 -8.36 -13.04
C PHE A 128 17.95 -6.95 -13.60
N TYR A 129 17.36 -6.03 -12.83
CA TYR A 129 17.05 -4.69 -13.30
C TYR A 129 18.30 -3.81 -13.40
N TRP A 130 19.20 -3.89 -12.41
CA TRP A 130 20.43 -3.08 -12.38
C TRP A 130 21.64 -3.79 -13.00
N LYS A 131 21.51 -5.07 -13.35
CA LYS A 131 22.60 -5.91 -13.88
C LYS A 131 23.79 -5.99 -12.93
N VAL A 132 23.50 -6.18 -11.64
CA VAL A 132 24.50 -6.26 -10.57
C VAL A 132 24.52 -7.65 -9.93
N PRO A 133 25.62 -8.05 -9.29
CA PRO A 133 25.67 -9.29 -8.52
C PRO A 133 24.69 -9.29 -7.33
N LEU A 134 24.23 -10.48 -6.92
CA LEU A 134 23.30 -10.65 -5.79
C LEU A 134 23.86 -10.09 -4.48
N GLU A 135 25.18 -10.13 -4.31
CA GLU A 135 25.91 -9.59 -3.17
C GLU A 135 25.63 -8.09 -2.97
N THR A 136 25.41 -7.36 -4.06
CA THR A 136 25.01 -5.95 -4.01
C THR A 136 23.68 -5.79 -3.27
N VAL A 137 22.73 -6.71 -3.50
CA VAL A 137 21.41 -6.66 -2.85
C VAL A 137 21.54 -6.91 -1.35
N PHE A 138 22.44 -7.78 -0.91
CA PHE A 138 22.66 -8.02 0.51
C PHE A 138 23.06 -6.75 1.26
N THR A 139 23.82 -5.86 0.62
CA THR A 139 24.14 -4.53 1.19
C THR A 139 22.92 -3.60 1.27
N LEU A 140 21.92 -3.80 0.41
CA LEU A 140 20.67 -3.04 0.37
C LEU A 140 19.59 -3.59 1.30
N LEU A 141 19.67 -4.86 1.73
CA LEU A 141 18.64 -5.51 2.52
C LEU A 141 18.25 -4.76 3.80
N PRO A 142 19.19 -4.22 4.62
CA PRO A 142 18.80 -3.44 5.80
C PRO A 142 17.95 -2.22 5.44
N TRP A 143 18.27 -1.56 4.34
CA TRP A 143 17.53 -0.40 3.85
C TRP A 143 16.14 -0.78 3.32
N ILE A 144 16.04 -1.88 2.57
CA ILE A 144 14.77 -2.40 2.05
C ILE A 144 13.86 -2.81 3.21
N ILE A 145 14.39 -3.50 4.22
CA ILE A 145 13.65 -3.92 5.41
C ILE A 145 13.16 -2.67 6.16
N GLY A 146 14.08 -1.76 6.49
CA GLY A 146 13.75 -0.54 7.23
C GLY A 146 12.72 0.31 6.50
N PHE A 147 12.88 0.47 5.18
CA PHE A 147 11.99 1.28 4.36
C PHE A 147 10.57 0.73 4.35
N ASN A 148 10.39 -0.56 4.04
CA ASN A 148 9.05 -1.17 3.96
C ASN A 148 8.38 -1.22 5.34
N ALA A 149 9.15 -1.52 6.40
CA ALA A 149 8.63 -1.51 7.76
C ALA A 149 8.13 -0.11 8.15
N ILE A 150 8.90 0.95 7.88
CA ILE A 150 8.50 2.33 8.18
C ILE A 150 7.30 2.73 7.34
N LYS A 151 7.37 2.57 6.00
CA LYS A 151 6.30 2.92 5.06
C LYS A 151 4.95 2.36 5.52
N PHE A 152 4.85 1.04 5.68
CA PHE A 152 3.58 0.42 5.99
C PHE A 152 3.14 0.60 7.45
N SER A 153 4.08 0.89 8.37
CA SER A 153 3.72 1.29 9.73
C SER A 153 3.08 2.67 9.77
N ILE A 154 3.62 3.65 9.02
CA ILE A 154 3.00 4.97 8.88
C ILE A 154 1.59 4.81 8.32
N ASP A 155 1.44 4.04 7.24
CA ASP A 155 0.15 3.83 6.59
C ASP A 155 -0.87 3.17 7.54
N SER A 156 -0.42 2.19 8.33
CA SER A 156 -1.23 1.53 9.36
C SER A 156 -1.71 2.50 10.44
N VAL A 157 -0.81 3.34 10.96
CA VAL A 157 -1.14 4.33 12.00
C VAL A 157 -2.14 5.36 11.48
N VAL A 158 -1.91 5.89 10.29
CA VAL A 158 -2.82 6.88 9.69
C VAL A 158 -4.19 6.25 9.44
N ASN A 159 -4.24 5.04 8.88
CA ASN A 159 -5.48 4.33 8.65
C ASN A 159 -6.25 4.05 9.95
N TYR A 160 -5.57 3.58 11.01
CA TYR A 160 -6.17 3.35 12.33
C TYR A 160 -6.86 4.59 12.90
N ILE A 161 -6.31 5.79 12.67
CA ILE A 161 -6.87 7.04 13.15
C ILE A 161 -8.13 7.44 12.36
N ILE A 162 -8.11 7.29 11.03
CA ILE A 162 -9.11 7.93 10.17
C ILE A 162 -10.21 6.97 9.66
N HIS A 163 -9.95 5.66 9.59
CA HIS A 163 -10.83 4.72 8.88
C HIS A 163 -12.26 4.67 9.44
N LYS A 164 -12.46 4.76 10.77
CA LYS A 164 -13.80 4.78 11.37
C LYS A 164 -14.58 6.04 11.00
N ARG A 165 -13.92 7.20 11.03
CA ARG A 165 -14.54 8.48 10.66
C ARG A 165 -14.91 8.51 9.18
N VAL A 166 -14.00 8.06 8.32
CA VAL A 166 -14.26 7.95 6.88
C VAL A 166 -15.39 6.95 6.62
N LYS A 167 -15.43 5.80 7.33
CA LYS A 167 -16.54 4.85 7.23
C LYS A 167 -17.88 5.49 7.56
N GLY A 168 -18.00 6.26 8.64
CA GLY A 168 -19.25 6.95 9.00
C GLY A 168 -19.72 7.94 7.93
N ILE A 169 -18.78 8.65 7.28
CA ILE A 169 -19.11 9.57 6.17
C ILE A 169 -19.58 8.79 4.93
N LEU A 170 -18.92 7.69 4.60
CA LEU A 170 -19.24 6.91 3.39
C LEU A 170 -20.44 5.98 3.58
N GLU A 171 -20.74 5.55 4.80
CA GLU A 171 -21.83 4.66 5.18
C GLU A 171 -22.63 5.21 6.38
N PRO A 172 -23.28 6.39 6.26
CA PRO A 172 -23.92 7.07 7.38
C PRO A 172 -25.11 6.32 7.99
N ASN A 173 -25.70 5.36 7.26
CA ASN A 173 -26.84 4.57 7.72
C ASN A 173 -26.45 3.20 8.29
N ASN A 174 -25.15 2.91 8.43
CA ASN A 174 -24.62 1.61 8.84
C ASN A 174 -23.99 1.64 10.25
N GLU A 175 -24.30 2.68 11.02
CA GLU A 175 -23.98 2.77 12.44
C GLU A 175 -25.00 1.99 13.27
N SER A 176 -24.88 0.67 13.29
CA SER A 176 -25.32 -0.12 14.44
C SER A 176 -24.42 -1.33 14.64
N ILE A 177 -23.94 -1.43 15.89
CA ILE A 177 -23.18 -2.52 16.55
C ILE A 177 -21.66 -2.43 16.45
#